data_AF-A0A1J5S238-F1
#
_entry.id   AF-A0A1J5S238-F1
#
_cell.length_a   1.000
_cell.length_b   1.000
_cell.length_c   1.000
_cell.angle_alpha   90.00
_cell.angle_beta   90.00
_cell.angle_gamma   90.00
#
_symmetry.space_group_name_H-M   'P 1'
#
loop_
_entity.id
_entity.type
_entity.pdbx_description
1 polymer ?
#
loop_
_entity_poly.entity_id
_entity_poly.type
_entity_poly.pdbx_seq_one_letter_code
_entity_poly.pdbx_strand_id
1 'polypeptide(L)'
;MIETLTLITLGVLFLVFFRPGKTPPLESQLVIERPGQYKITLAPKLNLAQPFIEAIIDRLAKSNVSTQHGSARQFFAVSDRQVATAHGDVYLLAIIVRGGMIHFVGSQPVSGGPANYLETIKTNAKDLLEDFPVSDERSKALEDSLFGAIREASGERGIVVEQLKDQADI
;
A
#
# COMPACT_ATOMS: atom_id res chain seq x y z
N MET A 1 34.61 -9.59 -37.35
CA MET A 1 34.20 -10.56 -36.30
C MET A 1 34.50 -10.08 -34.88
N ILE A 2 35.56 -9.28 -34.66
CA ILE A 2 35.89 -8.75 -33.32
C ILE A 2 34.92 -7.66 -32.85
N GLU A 3 34.39 -6.88 -33.80
CA GLU A 3 33.46 -5.77 -33.57
C GLU A 3 32.09 -6.23 -33.03
N THR A 4 31.59 -7.37 -33.51
CA THR A 4 30.38 -8.00 -32.97
C THR A 4 30.62 -8.54 -31.56
N LEU A 5 31.83 -9.08 -31.29
CA LEU A 5 32.18 -9.59 -29.96
C LEU A 5 32.29 -8.46 -28.93
N THR A 6 32.88 -7.32 -29.31
CA THR A 6 32.97 -6.15 -28.42
C THR A 6 31.61 -5.54 -28.14
N LEU A 7 30.72 -5.42 -29.15
CA LEU A 7 29.36 -4.92 -28.95
C LEU A 7 28.53 -5.79 -28.00
N ILE A 8 28.61 -7.12 -28.13
CA ILE A 8 27.93 -8.05 -27.22
C ILE A 8 28.49 -7.91 -25.80
N THR A 9 29.81 -7.85 -25.65
CA THR A 9 30.45 -7.73 -24.34
C THR A 9 30.07 -6.42 -23.66
N LEU A 10 30.04 -5.32 -24.39
CA LEU A 10 29.62 -4.01 -23.88
C LEU A 10 28.13 -4.01 -23.49
N GLY A 11 27.27 -4.65 -24.29
CA GLY A 11 25.85 -4.79 -23.99
C GLY A 11 25.57 -5.64 -22.75
N VAL A 12 26.31 -6.74 -22.56
CA VAL A 12 26.21 -7.57 -21.35
C VAL A 12 26.73 -6.80 -20.12
N LEU A 13 27.86 -6.09 -20.24
CA LEU A 13 28.33 -5.21 -19.16
C LEU A 13 27.26 -4.16 -18.83
N PHE A 14 26.67 -3.53 -19.83
CA PHE A 14 25.62 -2.52 -19.63
C PHE A 14 24.42 -3.11 -18.88
N LEU A 15 23.95 -4.31 -19.24
CA LEU A 15 22.84 -4.97 -18.53
C LEU A 15 23.20 -5.43 -17.11
N VAL A 16 24.46 -5.76 -16.85
CA VAL A 16 24.95 -6.14 -15.51
C VAL A 16 25.09 -4.91 -14.61
N PHE A 17 25.66 -3.81 -15.12
CA PHE A 17 25.89 -2.58 -14.35
C PHE A 17 24.64 -1.70 -14.25
N PHE A 18 23.85 -1.60 -15.32
CA PHE A 18 22.58 -0.88 -15.36
C PHE A 18 21.39 -1.83 -15.23
N ARG A 19 21.57 -2.89 -14.45
CA ARG A 19 20.43 -3.69 -13.99
C ARG A 19 19.46 -2.73 -13.32
N PRO A 20 18.17 -2.65 -13.72
CA PRO A 20 17.21 -1.72 -13.12
C PRO A 20 17.13 -2.06 -11.64
N GLY A 21 17.84 -1.24 -10.87
CA GLY A 21 18.13 -1.48 -9.47
C GLY A 21 16.84 -1.38 -8.69
N LYS A 22 16.63 -2.35 -7.80
CA LYS A 22 15.62 -2.29 -6.76
C LYS A 22 15.66 -0.88 -6.16
N THR A 23 14.53 -0.18 -6.18
CA THR A 23 14.43 1.17 -5.65
C THR A 23 14.96 1.17 -4.22
N PRO A 24 16.00 1.96 -3.90
CA PRO A 24 16.52 2.03 -2.54
C PRO A 24 15.39 2.39 -1.57
N PRO A 25 15.36 1.82 -0.36
CA PRO A 25 14.37 2.22 0.63
C PRO A 25 14.49 3.72 0.90
N LEU A 26 13.36 4.43 0.84
CA LEU A 26 13.34 5.89 0.96
C LEU A 26 13.44 6.27 2.43
N GLU A 27 14.46 7.03 2.83
CA GLU A 27 14.62 7.49 4.23
C GLU A 27 13.60 8.58 4.63
N SER A 28 12.88 9.15 3.66
CA SER A 28 11.82 10.14 3.87
C SER A 28 10.43 9.52 3.72
N GLN A 29 9.42 10.19 4.28
CA GLN A 29 8.02 9.88 3.98
C GLN A 29 7.76 9.96 2.48
N LEU A 30 7.02 8.99 1.94
CA LEU A 30 6.60 9.00 0.54
C LEU A 30 5.14 9.43 0.47
N VAL A 31 4.90 10.60 -0.12
CA VAL A 31 3.56 11.11 -0.40
C VAL A 31 3.35 11.15 -1.91
N ILE A 32 2.38 10.41 -2.41
CA ILE A 32 1.98 10.41 -3.82
C ILE A 32 0.52 10.83 -3.90
N GLU A 33 0.23 11.88 -4.64
CA GLU A 33 -1.13 12.36 -4.86
C GLU A 33 -1.48 12.27 -6.34
N ARG A 34 -2.60 11.61 -6.65
CA ARG A 34 -3.30 11.69 -7.93
C ARG A 34 -4.59 12.46 -7.69
N PRO A 35 -4.64 13.75 -8.08
CA PRO A 35 -5.79 14.61 -7.81
C PRO A 35 -7.11 13.96 -8.25
N GLY A 36 -8.07 13.90 -7.33
CA GLY A 36 -9.39 13.33 -7.58
C GLY A 36 -9.46 11.80 -7.68
N GLN A 37 -8.36 11.08 -7.44
CA GLN A 37 -8.32 9.61 -7.48
C GLN A 37 -7.85 9.02 -6.15
N TYR A 38 -6.58 9.22 -5.80
CA TYR A 38 -6.00 8.62 -4.61
C TYR A 38 -4.81 9.41 -4.05
N LYS A 39 -4.58 9.25 -2.75
CA LYS A 39 -3.43 9.78 -2.02
C LYS A 39 -2.76 8.63 -1.26
N ILE A 40 -1.46 8.45 -1.46
CA ILE A 40 -0.62 7.48 -0.76
C ILE A 40 0.28 8.25 0.18
N THR A 41 0.26 7.87 1.45
CA THR A 41 1.12 8.41 2.49
C THR A 41 1.80 7.25 3.19
N LEU A 42 3.07 7.01 2.87
CA LEU A 42 3.85 5.91 3.42
C LEU A 42 4.93 6.46 4.36
N ALA A 43 5.02 5.88 5.54
CA ALA A 43 6.14 6.13 6.46
C ALA A 43 7.49 5.85 5.77
N PRO A 44 8.59 6.44 6.27
CA PRO A 44 9.92 6.15 5.77
C PRO A 44 10.14 4.64 5.60
N LYS A 45 10.79 4.30 4.48
CA LYS A 45 11.23 2.96 4.10
C LYS A 45 10.13 1.98 3.71
N LEU A 46 8.88 2.44 3.63
CA LEU A 46 7.75 1.67 3.09
C LEU A 46 7.50 1.93 1.59
N ASN A 47 8.41 2.59 0.88
CA ASN A 47 8.29 2.81 -0.57
C ASN A 47 8.23 1.50 -1.38
N LEU A 48 8.79 0.41 -0.85
CA LEU A 48 8.69 -0.93 -1.45
C LEU A 48 7.26 -1.49 -1.45
N ALA A 49 6.35 -0.93 -0.64
CA ALA A 49 4.92 -1.28 -0.65
C ALA A 49 4.12 -0.57 -1.77
N GLN A 50 4.71 0.43 -2.45
CA GLN A 50 4.04 1.17 -3.52
C GLN A 50 3.49 0.25 -4.64
N PRO A 51 4.24 -0.73 -5.18
CA PRO A 51 3.73 -1.60 -6.24
C PRO A 51 2.51 -2.42 -5.81
N PHE A 52 2.42 -2.79 -4.52
CA PHE A 52 1.25 -3.47 -3.98
C PHE A 52 0.03 -2.53 -3.92
N ILE A 53 0.24 -1.29 -3.48
CA ILE A 53 -0.83 -0.27 -3.45
C ILE A 53 -1.33 0.05 -4.85
N GLU A 54 -0.43 0.19 -5.82
CA GLU A 54 -0.79 0.40 -7.23
C GLU A 54 -1.60 -0.78 -7.79
N ALA A 55 -1.24 -2.02 -7.44
CA ALA A 55 -2.03 -3.18 -7.83
C ALA A 55 -3.46 -3.17 -7.25
N ILE A 56 -3.64 -2.69 -6.01
CA ILE A 56 -4.97 -2.50 -5.41
C ILE A 56 -5.75 -1.45 -6.19
N ILE A 57 -5.12 -0.32 -6.53
CA ILE A 57 -5.75 0.76 -7.29
C ILE A 57 -6.20 0.28 -8.67
N ASP A 58 -5.35 -0.45 -9.39
CA ASP A 58 -5.68 -1.02 -10.70
C ASP A 58 -6.88 -1.98 -10.64
N ARG A 59 -7.02 -2.74 -9.55
CA ARG A 59 -8.15 -3.65 -9.33
C ARG A 59 -9.43 -2.88 -9.05
N LEU A 60 -9.36 -1.85 -8.22
CA LEU A 60 -10.50 -0.98 -7.92
C LEU A 60 -10.98 -0.20 -9.14
N ALA A 61 -10.04 0.27 -9.98
CA ALA A 61 -10.38 0.92 -11.24
C ALA A 61 -11.15 -0.02 -12.17
N LYS A 62 -10.82 -1.32 -12.17
CA LYS A 62 -11.51 -2.35 -12.97
C LYS A 62 -12.86 -2.79 -12.39
N SER A 63 -13.07 -2.66 -11.08
CA SER A 63 -14.31 -3.10 -10.43
C SER A 63 -15.48 -2.12 -10.61
N ASN A 64 -15.28 -0.96 -11.27
CA ASN A 64 -16.29 0.08 -11.49
C ASN A 64 -17.00 0.57 -10.21
N VAL A 65 -16.38 0.40 -9.04
CA VAL A 65 -17.01 0.78 -7.77
C VAL A 65 -16.90 2.30 -7.59
N SER A 66 -18.05 2.95 -7.44
CA SER A 66 -18.12 4.39 -7.22
C SER A 66 -17.66 4.75 -5.81
N THR A 67 -16.60 5.55 -5.73
CA THR A 67 -16.08 6.13 -4.49
C THR A 67 -16.79 7.43 -4.09
N GLN A 68 -17.74 7.91 -4.92
CA GLN A 68 -18.34 9.24 -4.77
C GLN A 68 -19.38 9.35 -3.64
N HIS A 69 -20.09 8.27 -3.32
CA HIS A 69 -21.28 8.32 -2.44
C HIS A 69 -21.16 7.41 -1.20
N GLY A 70 -19.95 7.01 -0.80
CA GLY A 70 -19.76 6.15 0.37
C GLY A 70 -18.43 6.37 1.05
N SER A 71 -18.40 6.13 2.37
CA SER A 71 -17.17 6.02 3.12
C SER A 71 -16.84 4.55 3.36
N ALA A 72 -15.56 4.21 3.37
CA ALA A 72 -15.09 2.88 3.77
C ALA A 72 -13.73 3.02 4.44
N ARG A 73 -13.49 2.21 5.48
CA ARG A 73 -12.20 2.22 6.16
C ARG A 73 -11.83 0.81 6.55
N GLN A 74 -10.66 0.37 6.10
CA GLN A 74 -10.12 -0.92 6.46
C GLN A 74 -8.66 -0.79 6.88
N PHE A 75 -8.30 -1.60 7.86
CA PHE A 75 -6.97 -1.64 8.44
C PHE A 75 -6.40 -3.04 8.26
N PHE A 76 -5.11 -3.10 7.92
CA PHE A 76 -4.45 -4.35 7.61
C PHE A 76 -3.05 -4.39 8.21
N ALA A 77 -2.65 -5.58 8.64
CA ALA A 77 -1.26 -5.96 8.81
C ALA A 77 -0.82 -6.70 7.54
N VAL A 78 0.22 -6.20 6.88
CA VAL A 78 0.69 -6.71 5.60
C VAL A 78 2.10 -7.23 5.75
N SER A 79 2.30 -8.50 5.40
CA SER A 79 3.60 -9.14 5.33
C SER A 79 4.03 -9.26 3.87
N ASP A 80 4.95 -8.40 3.46
CA ASP A 80 5.55 -8.41 2.12
C ASP A 80 7.02 -8.78 2.25
N ARG A 81 7.45 -9.84 1.57
CA ARG A 81 8.84 -10.28 1.56
C ARG A 81 9.79 -9.19 1.05
N GLN A 82 9.34 -8.33 0.13
CA GLN A 82 10.14 -7.24 -0.40
C GLN A 82 10.40 -6.17 0.67
N VAL A 83 9.38 -5.85 1.48
CA VAL A 83 9.50 -4.92 2.61
C VAL A 83 10.27 -5.56 3.77
N ALA A 84 10.06 -6.86 4.01
CA ALA A 84 10.71 -7.64 5.06
C ALA A 84 12.24 -7.66 4.93
N THR A 85 12.75 -7.71 3.69
CA THR A 85 14.20 -7.64 3.45
C THR A 85 14.83 -6.31 3.87
N ALA A 86 14.04 -5.26 4.08
CA ALA A 86 14.52 -3.95 4.48
C ALA A 86 14.20 -3.61 5.95
N HIS A 87 12.97 -3.84 6.45
CA HIS A 87 12.52 -3.20 7.70
C HIS A 87 11.55 -4.01 8.59
N GLY A 88 11.57 -5.33 8.49
CA GLY A 88 10.78 -6.22 9.38
C GLY A 88 9.60 -6.86 8.67
N ASP A 89 9.16 -8.01 9.19
CA ASP A 89 8.26 -8.93 8.47
C ASP A 89 6.88 -8.35 8.17
N VAL A 90 6.45 -7.31 8.90
CA VAL A 90 5.08 -6.77 8.84
C VAL A 90 5.09 -5.24 8.84
N TYR A 91 4.27 -4.64 7.97
CA TYR A 91 3.91 -3.23 8.03
C TYR A 91 2.40 -3.06 8.15
N LEU A 92 1.95 -1.90 8.61
CA LEU A 92 0.53 -1.59 8.80
C LEU A 92 0.04 -0.73 7.63
N LEU A 93 -1.14 -1.05 7.12
CA LEU A 93 -1.77 -0.34 6.01
C LEU A 93 -3.22 0.01 6.35
N ALA A 94 -3.54 1.30 6.36
CA ALA A 94 -4.90 1.80 6.36
C ALA A 94 -5.33 2.17 4.94
N ILE A 95 -6.56 1.82 4.58
CA ILE A 95 -7.19 2.23 3.33
C ILE A 95 -8.51 2.90 3.69
N ILE A 96 -8.62 4.17 3.35
CA ILE A 96 -9.74 5.03 3.73
C ILE A 96 -10.30 5.65 2.45
N VAL A 97 -11.51 5.28 2.08
CA VAL A 97 -12.24 5.90 0.96
C VAL A 97 -13.17 6.95 1.53
N ARG A 98 -13.06 8.17 1.00
CA ARG A 98 -13.82 9.30 1.47
C ARG A 98 -13.87 10.43 0.45
N GLY A 99 -15.05 11.02 0.26
CA GLY A 99 -15.22 12.21 -0.59
C GLY A 99 -14.76 11.98 -2.03
N GLY A 100 -14.98 10.78 -2.57
CA GLY A 100 -14.53 10.41 -3.92
C GLY A 100 -13.06 9.97 -4.01
N MET A 101 -12.25 10.13 -2.96
CA MET A 101 -10.81 9.83 -2.98
C MET A 101 -10.45 8.63 -2.11
N ILE A 102 -9.44 7.87 -2.54
CA ILE A 102 -8.88 6.75 -1.79
C ILE A 102 -7.57 7.18 -1.12
N HIS A 103 -7.52 7.11 0.20
CA HIS A 103 -6.35 7.43 1.01
C HIS A 103 -5.70 6.12 1.49
N PHE A 104 -4.43 5.93 1.13
CA PHE A 104 -3.59 4.85 1.62
C PHE A 104 -2.62 5.42 2.65
N VAL A 105 -2.61 4.85 3.86
CA VAL A 105 -1.69 5.24 4.92
C VAL A 105 -0.88 4.03 5.33
N GLY A 106 0.43 4.05 5.13
CA GLY A 106 1.33 2.99 5.58
C GLY A 106 2.15 3.44 6.77
N SER A 107 2.20 2.63 7.82
CA SER A 107 3.05 2.88 8.99
C SER A 107 3.78 1.62 9.44
N GLN A 108 4.85 1.82 10.20
CA GLN A 108 5.54 0.72 10.87
C GLN A 108 4.77 0.31 12.13
N PRO A 109 4.77 -0.97 12.51
CA PRO A 109 4.24 -1.40 13.80
C PRO A 109 5.12 -0.85 14.94
N VAL A 110 4.49 -0.37 16.01
CA VAL A 110 5.21 0.03 17.22
C VAL A 110 5.60 -1.22 18.02
N SER A 111 6.77 -1.20 18.67
CA SER A 111 7.21 -2.25 19.58
C SER A 111 6.14 -2.50 20.66
N GLY A 112 5.53 -3.68 20.63
CA GLY A 112 4.33 -4.00 21.41
C GLY A 112 3.55 -5.21 20.88
N GLY A 113 3.92 -5.73 19.71
CA GLY A 113 3.33 -6.93 19.12
C GLY A 113 1.97 -6.68 18.46
N PRO A 114 1.33 -7.75 17.92
CA PRO A 114 0.12 -7.64 17.09
C PRO A 114 -1.08 -6.98 17.80
N ALA A 115 -1.12 -7.03 19.13
CA ALA A 115 -2.22 -6.47 19.93
C ALA A 115 -2.38 -4.95 19.76
N ASN A 116 -1.30 -4.23 19.48
CA ASN A 116 -1.31 -2.77 19.35
C ASN A 116 -1.37 -2.29 17.90
N TYR A 117 -1.41 -3.19 16.92
CA TYR A 117 -1.34 -2.85 15.50
C TYR A 117 -2.51 -1.98 15.08
N LEU A 118 -3.73 -2.34 15.50
CA LEU A 118 -4.94 -1.60 15.16
C LEU A 118 -4.91 -0.17 15.72
N GLU A 119 -4.57 0.00 16.99
CA GLU A 119 -4.51 1.32 17.63
C GLU A 119 -3.38 2.19 17.07
N THR A 120 -2.25 1.57 16.71
CA THR A 120 -1.13 2.26 16.05
C THR A 120 -1.56 2.83 14.70
N ILE A 121 -2.14 2.00 13.83
CA ILE A 121 -2.52 2.46 12.49
C ILE A 121 -3.70 3.42 12.52
N LYS A 122 -4.64 3.27 13.47
CA LYS A 122 -5.72 4.25 13.69
C LYS A 122 -5.18 5.61 14.08
N THR A 123 -4.27 5.66 15.05
CA THR A 123 -3.66 6.91 15.51
C THR A 123 -2.90 7.58 14.36
N ASN A 124 -2.03 6.83 13.67
CA ASN A 124 -1.27 7.37 12.54
C ASN A 124 -2.18 7.84 11.39
N ALA A 125 -3.24 7.09 11.08
CA ALA A 125 -4.21 7.49 10.07
C ALA A 125 -4.97 8.74 10.50
N LYS A 126 -5.31 8.88 11.79
CA LYS A 126 -5.97 10.06 12.33
C LYS A 126 -5.07 11.29 12.24
N ASP A 127 -3.82 11.19 12.69
CA ASP A 127 -2.85 12.29 12.65
C ASP A 127 -2.56 12.76 11.22
N LEU A 128 -2.59 11.83 10.25
CA LEU A 128 -2.37 12.15 8.83
C LEU A 128 -3.63 12.62 8.09
N LEU A 129 -4.81 12.48 8.70
CA LEU A 129 -6.11 12.81 8.12
C LEU A 129 -6.92 13.78 8.99
N GLU A 130 -6.28 14.53 9.90
CA GLU A 130 -6.91 15.41 10.90
C GLU A 130 -8.00 16.35 10.33
N ASP A 131 -7.93 16.70 9.05
CA ASP A 131 -8.87 17.59 8.36
C ASP A 131 -10.19 16.95 7.87
N PHE A 132 -10.41 15.66 8.10
CA PHE A 132 -11.54 14.94 7.49
C PHE A 132 -12.60 14.49 8.54
N PRO A 133 -13.78 15.15 8.67
CA PRO A 133 -14.83 14.82 9.66
C PRO A 133 -15.54 13.47 9.43
N VAL A 134 -15.32 12.42 10.25
CA VAL A 134 -15.84 11.04 10.04
C VAL A 134 -17.25 11.02 9.41
N SER A 135 -17.38 10.45 8.20
CA SER A 135 -18.68 10.26 7.56
C SER A 135 -19.27 8.94 8.05
N ASP A 136 -20.43 9.03 8.72
CA ASP A 136 -21.09 7.90 9.38
C ASP A 136 -21.75 6.89 8.40
N GLU A 137 -21.91 7.24 7.12
CA GLU A 137 -22.50 6.35 6.12
C GLU A 137 -21.43 5.45 5.48
N ARG A 138 -21.09 4.38 6.21
CA ARG A 138 -20.23 3.31 5.69
C ARG A 138 -20.96 2.51 4.62
N SER A 139 -20.34 2.36 3.45
CA SER A 139 -20.87 1.54 2.37
C SER A 139 -20.28 0.14 2.44
N LYS A 140 -21.11 -0.84 2.84
CA LYS A 140 -20.70 -2.26 2.89
C LYS A 140 -20.26 -2.78 1.51
N ALA A 141 -20.93 -2.36 0.43
CA ALA A 141 -20.57 -2.74 -0.93
C ALA A 141 -19.17 -2.24 -1.32
N LEU A 142 -18.81 -1.04 -0.87
CA LEU A 142 -17.48 -0.46 -1.07
C LEU A 142 -16.43 -1.22 -0.24
N GLU A 143 -16.74 -1.56 1.00
CA GLU A 143 -15.88 -2.37 1.86
C GLU A 143 -15.61 -3.77 1.27
N ASP A 144 -16.65 -4.44 0.79
CA ASP A 144 -16.53 -5.77 0.17
C ASP A 144 -15.68 -5.70 -1.11
N SER A 145 -15.86 -4.67 -1.95
CA SER A 145 -15.03 -4.49 -3.14
C SER A 145 -13.57 -4.17 -2.81
N LEU A 146 -13.32 -3.34 -1.79
CA LEU A 146 -11.96 -3.05 -1.32
C LEU A 146 -11.28 -4.32 -0.85
N PHE A 147 -11.97 -5.11 -0.03
CA PHE A 147 -11.46 -6.37 0.47
C PHE A 147 -11.16 -7.35 -0.66
N GLY A 148 -12.05 -7.46 -1.66
CA GLY A 148 -11.84 -8.28 -2.86
C GLY A 148 -10.60 -7.86 -3.64
N ALA A 149 -10.45 -6.56 -3.93
CA ALA A 149 -9.30 -6.02 -4.66
C ALA A 149 -7.97 -6.30 -3.94
N ILE A 150 -7.95 -6.19 -2.62
CA ILE A 150 -6.77 -6.47 -1.79
C ILE A 150 -6.42 -7.95 -1.80
N ARG A 151 -7.42 -8.84 -1.69
CA ARG A 151 -7.19 -10.29 -1.75
C ARG A 151 -6.66 -10.75 -3.10
N GLU A 152 -7.15 -10.17 -4.19
CA GLU A 152 -6.63 -10.44 -5.53
C GLU A 152 -5.18 -9.95 -5.65
N ALA A 153 -4.92 -8.69 -5.30
CA ALA A 153 -3.60 -8.08 -5.40
C ALA A 153 -2.57 -8.80 -4.51
N SER A 154 -2.98 -9.28 -3.34
CA SER A 154 -2.10 -10.00 -2.41
C SER A 154 -1.77 -11.40 -2.92
N GLY A 155 -2.75 -12.11 -3.48
CA GLY A 155 -2.56 -13.43 -4.10
C GLY A 155 -1.58 -13.40 -5.26
N GLU A 156 -1.68 -12.42 -6.16
CA GLU A 156 -0.79 -12.29 -7.32
C GLU A 156 0.67 -12.00 -6.94
N ARG A 157 0.86 -11.29 -5.82
CA ARG A 157 2.19 -10.86 -5.36
C ARG A 157 2.78 -11.74 -4.27
N GLY A 158 2.05 -12.76 -3.81
CA GLY A 158 2.47 -13.63 -2.71
C GLY A 158 2.63 -12.87 -1.38
N ILE A 159 1.81 -11.83 -1.18
CA ILE A 159 1.78 -10.99 0.02
C ILE A 159 0.73 -11.55 0.97
N VAL A 160 1.05 -11.64 2.26
CA VAL A 160 0.09 -12.05 3.28
C VAL A 160 -0.56 -10.82 3.87
N VAL A 161 -1.90 -10.78 3.89
CA VAL A 161 -2.66 -9.66 4.42
C VAL A 161 -3.60 -10.17 5.49
N GLU A 162 -3.49 -9.61 6.69
CA GLU A 162 -4.38 -9.86 7.82
C GLU A 162 -5.23 -8.62 8.07
N GLN A 163 -6.56 -8.78 8.06
CA GLN A 163 -7.48 -7.69 8.33
C GLN A 163 -7.57 -7.44 9.84
N LEU A 164 -7.29 -6.21 10.25
CA LEU A 164 -7.40 -5.77 11.63
C LEU A 164 -8.82 -5.24 11.85
N LYS A 165 -9.68 -6.05 12.47
CA LYS A 165 -11.08 -5.67 12.74
C LYS A 165 -11.19 -4.95 14.09
N ASP A 166 -12.04 -3.92 14.11
CA ASP A 166 -12.47 -3.29 15.35
C ASP A 166 -13.42 -4.26 16.07
N GLN A 167 -13.22 -4.48 17.38
CA GLN A 167 -14.07 -5.38 18.18
C GLN A 167 -15.50 -4.84 18.38
N ALA A 168 -15.85 -3.66 17.85
CA ALA A 168 -17.19 -3.08 17.95
C ALA A 168 -18.21 -3.58 16.90
N ASP A 169 -17.92 -4.64 16.13
CA ASP A 169 -18.88 -5.30 15.22
C ASP A 169 -19.34 -6.67 15.78
N ILE A 170 -19.93 -6.66 16.98
CA ILE A 170 -20.80 -7.74 17.51
C ILE A 170 -22.13 -7.12 17.93
#